data_AF-A0A9E2EX05-F1
#
_entry.id   AF-A0A9E2EX05-F1
#
_cell.length_a   1.000
_cell.length_b   1.000
_cell.length_c   1.000
_cell.angle_alpha   90.00
_cell.angle_beta   90.00
_cell.angle_gamma   90.00
#
_symmetry.space_group_name_H-M   'P 1'
#
loop_
_entity.id
_entity.type
_entity.pdbx_description
1 polymer ?
#
loop_
_entity_poly.entity_id
_entity_poly.type
_entity_poly.pdbx_seq_one_letter_code
_entity_poly.pdbx_strand_id
1 'polypeptide(L)'
;MSDATAVSIEEGLSPGTVSKNRVGAMTHLFPRGNLDDAELLEALSATVNECIAAQEVQLIIDMVSVSLVDSRALETLFNLRQELARAGGWLKITNAKPLIRDIFLVTGLDQVIDIVNSFNIDKPEVAKPKTTSSEGIRMGDLLVNKGLLTKEKVEEAIQLQKKSGKRIGQIIVSKGWVSEEVFLGALGEQLGIPHIVMRQGLVDQDVFTQLDLEVSQRLKVIPMFLVHGELTLATSDPQAIASFSEIEEKLDCKIRPVLVRKSDIIKTLNEAGSDSIYDADILEDLDDDFEFIDNAPPDDYTGIDELAAGSPVINMVNSIIQRAVHDKVSDIHIEPSQKKCRVRFRIDGLLYEVMTPRIDLHPALVSRLKVMANLDIAERRMPQDGRIQVHTQGRSVDLRFSSLPGLHGEKVVLRVLDKNQSILDIEKLGMQEPNVVSYKRLLDRSYGLILVTGPTGSGKTTSLYSAINYLNSLEKNIVTIEDPVEYQLDIVNQNPVRENIGL
;
A
#
# COMPACT_ATOMS: atom_id res chain seq x y z
N MET A 1 -47.34 -7.44 -9.19
CA MET A 1 -47.82 -6.35 -8.32
C MET A 1 -47.66 -6.78 -6.87
N SER A 2 -46.55 -6.38 -6.26
CA SER A 2 -46.39 -6.08 -4.83
C SER A 2 -45.00 -5.48 -4.70
N ASP A 3 -44.95 -4.23 -4.22
CA ASP A 3 -43.91 -3.23 -4.43
C ASP A 3 -42.49 -3.65 -4.03
N ALA A 4 -41.57 -3.50 -4.99
CA ALA A 4 -40.15 -3.30 -4.74
C ALA A 4 -39.83 -1.83 -5.02
N THR A 5 -40.14 -0.95 -4.07
CA THR A 5 -39.66 0.43 -4.10
C THR A 5 -38.27 0.49 -3.48
N ALA A 6 -37.26 0.12 -4.26
CA ALA A 6 -35.90 0.58 -4.06
C ALA A 6 -35.88 2.07 -4.42
N VAL A 7 -36.19 2.93 -3.45
CA VAL A 7 -35.97 4.37 -3.57
C VAL A 7 -34.48 4.60 -3.34
N SER A 8 -33.72 4.62 -4.43
CA SER A 8 -32.38 5.18 -4.49
C SER A 8 -32.47 6.69 -4.30
N ILE A 9 -32.17 7.16 -3.09
CA ILE A 9 -31.77 8.54 -2.81
C ILE A 9 -30.31 8.47 -2.36
N GLU A 10 -29.38 8.58 -3.31
CA GLU A 10 -27.94 8.76 -3.05
C GLU A 10 -27.44 10.09 -3.62
N GLU A 11 -28.29 11.12 -3.67
CA GLU A 11 -27.86 12.49 -3.96
C GLU A 11 -28.13 13.37 -2.75
N GLY A 12 -27.08 13.74 -2.01
CA GLY A 12 -27.11 14.90 -1.11
C GLY A 12 -26.56 14.78 0.32
N LEU A 13 -25.91 13.69 0.73
CA LEU A 13 -25.34 13.59 2.10
C LEU A 13 -23.86 14.00 2.14
N SER A 14 -23.51 14.85 3.10
CA SER A 14 -22.18 15.43 3.28
C SER A 14 -21.15 14.41 3.82
N PRO A 15 -19.85 14.57 3.50
CA PRO A 15 -18.76 13.86 4.19
C PRO A 15 -18.87 14.03 5.72
N GLY A 16 -18.45 13.02 6.49
CA GLY A 16 -18.55 13.06 7.96
C GLY A 16 -19.90 12.57 8.53
N THR A 17 -20.75 11.98 7.70
CA THR A 17 -22.04 11.42 8.13
C THR A 17 -22.05 9.89 8.08
N VAL A 18 -22.92 9.28 8.90
CA VAL A 18 -23.21 7.84 8.86
C VAL A 18 -24.63 7.66 8.32
N SER A 19 -24.74 7.04 7.15
CA SER A 19 -26.04 6.67 6.61
C SER A 19 -26.48 5.30 7.11
N LYS A 20 -27.79 5.13 7.32
CA LYS A 20 -28.39 3.94 7.89
C LYS A 20 -29.43 3.36 6.94
N ASN A 21 -29.38 2.05 6.72
CA ASN A 21 -30.40 1.32 5.95
C ASN A 21 -30.77 0.01 6.65
N ARG A 22 -32.06 -0.32 6.72
CA ARG A 22 -32.54 -1.53 7.39
C ARG A 22 -32.97 -2.58 6.37
N VAL A 23 -32.39 -3.77 6.48
CA VAL A 23 -32.69 -4.91 5.61
C VAL A 23 -33.10 -6.09 6.48
N GLY A 24 -34.40 -6.34 6.56
CA GLY A 24 -34.96 -7.38 7.45
C GLY A 24 -34.68 -7.09 8.93
N ALA A 25 -33.99 -8.03 9.59
CA ALA A 25 -33.59 -7.90 11.00
C ALA A 25 -32.27 -7.15 11.19
N MET A 26 -31.52 -6.90 10.12
CA MET A 26 -30.20 -6.29 10.17
C MET A 26 -30.26 -4.81 9.81
N THR A 27 -29.46 -4.01 10.48
CA THR A 27 -29.28 -2.59 10.17
C THR A 27 -27.84 -2.38 9.65
N HIS A 28 -27.74 -1.87 8.43
CA HIS A 28 -26.50 -1.53 7.76
C HIS A 28 -26.16 -0.06 7.98
N LEU A 29 -24.92 0.20 8.39
CA LEU A 29 -24.36 1.52 8.60
C LEU A 29 -23.25 1.76 7.58
N PHE A 30 -23.26 2.93 6.94
CA PHE A 30 -22.28 3.33 5.93
C PHE A 30 -21.64 4.66 6.34
N PRO A 31 -20.50 4.62 7.06
CA PRO A 31 -19.70 5.80 7.34
C PRO A 31 -19.16 6.39 6.04
N ARG A 32 -19.31 7.71 5.86
CA ARG A 32 -18.83 8.45 4.67
C ARG A 32 -17.55 9.22 5.01
N GLY A 33 -16.43 8.50 5.10
CA GLY A 33 -15.11 9.06 5.39
C GLY A 33 -14.20 8.04 6.08
N ASN A 34 -13.03 8.49 6.55
CA ASN A 34 -12.15 7.68 7.38
C ASN A 34 -12.53 7.81 8.86
N LEU A 35 -12.30 6.77 9.65
CA LEU A 35 -12.72 6.75 11.06
C LEU A 35 -11.69 7.39 12.02
N ASP A 36 -10.56 7.87 11.51
CA ASP A 36 -9.64 8.75 12.24
C ASP A 36 -10.19 10.18 12.40
N ASP A 37 -11.25 10.53 11.67
CA ASP A 37 -12.00 11.76 11.82
C ASP A 37 -12.95 11.71 13.03
N ALA A 38 -12.79 12.67 13.95
CA ALA A 38 -13.51 12.69 15.20
C ALA A 38 -15.02 12.90 15.04
N GLU A 39 -15.45 13.76 14.11
CA GLU A 39 -16.88 14.05 13.88
C GLU A 39 -17.59 12.81 13.33
N LEU A 40 -16.98 12.12 12.37
CA LEU A 40 -17.54 10.88 11.84
C LEU A 40 -17.60 9.77 12.90
N LEU A 41 -16.60 9.67 13.78
CA LEU A 41 -16.54 8.67 14.83
C LEU A 41 -17.62 8.90 15.91
N GLU A 42 -17.85 10.16 16.29
CA GLU A 42 -18.96 10.55 17.16
C GLU A 42 -20.32 10.24 16.50
N ALA A 43 -20.48 10.57 15.21
CA ALA A 43 -21.69 10.28 14.47
C ALA A 43 -21.98 8.77 14.37
N LEU A 44 -20.95 7.94 14.18
CA LEU A 44 -21.07 6.48 14.19
C LEU A 44 -21.55 5.98 15.56
N SER A 45 -20.93 6.46 16.62
CA SER A 45 -21.28 6.07 17.99
C SER A 45 -22.72 6.46 18.34
N ALA A 46 -23.12 7.69 18.00
CA ALA A 46 -24.49 8.17 18.18
C ALA A 46 -25.49 7.29 17.40
N THR A 47 -25.20 6.99 16.13
CA THR A 47 -26.07 6.17 15.28
C THR A 47 -26.24 4.75 15.83
N VAL A 48 -25.16 4.13 16.34
CA VAL A 48 -25.24 2.80 16.97
C VAL A 48 -26.08 2.85 18.25
N ASN A 49 -25.89 3.87 19.08
CA ASN A 49 -26.68 4.05 20.30
C ASN A 49 -28.18 4.24 20.02
N GLU A 50 -28.53 4.99 18.97
CA GLU A 50 -29.91 5.11 18.49
C GLU A 50 -30.47 3.77 18.03
N CYS A 51 -29.67 2.94 17.34
CA CYS A 51 -30.09 1.60 16.94
C CYS A 51 -30.35 0.71 18.16
N ILE A 52 -29.46 0.73 19.17
CA ILE A 52 -29.65 -0.02 20.42
C ILE A 52 -30.94 0.42 21.13
N ALA A 53 -31.18 1.73 21.24
CA ALA A 53 -32.40 2.28 21.84
C ALA A 53 -33.67 1.83 21.09
N ALA A 54 -33.58 1.70 19.76
CA ALA A 54 -34.65 1.20 18.89
C ALA A 54 -34.76 -0.34 18.85
N GLN A 55 -34.00 -1.08 19.66
CA GLN A 55 -33.93 -2.55 19.65
C GLN A 55 -33.43 -3.15 18.31
N GLU A 56 -32.68 -2.35 17.54
CA GLU A 56 -31.98 -2.79 16.33
C GLU A 56 -30.55 -3.21 16.68
N VAL A 57 -30.41 -4.45 17.14
CA VAL A 57 -29.17 -4.94 17.77
C VAL A 57 -28.30 -5.81 16.85
N GLN A 58 -28.70 -6.02 15.60
CA GLN A 58 -27.92 -6.76 14.60
C GLN A 58 -27.34 -5.77 13.58
N LEU A 59 -26.12 -5.31 13.82
CA LEU A 59 -25.52 -4.22 13.04
C LEU A 59 -24.40 -4.70 12.13
N ILE A 60 -24.38 -4.15 10.91
CA ILE A 60 -23.29 -4.30 9.94
C ILE A 60 -22.75 -2.92 9.61
N ILE A 61 -21.45 -2.70 9.82
CA ILE A 61 -20.77 -1.51 9.31
C ILE A 61 -20.09 -1.87 7.99
N ASP A 62 -20.46 -1.15 6.94
CA ASP A 62 -19.82 -1.24 5.63
C ASP A 62 -18.62 -0.28 5.55
N MET A 63 -17.43 -0.85 5.36
CA MET A 63 -16.17 -0.13 5.36
C MET A 63 -15.71 0.29 3.95
N VAL A 64 -16.56 0.20 2.92
CA VAL A 64 -16.17 0.50 1.52
C VAL A 64 -15.55 1.89 1.34
N SER A 65 -16.05 2.88 2.10
CA SER A 65 -15.59 4.28 2.05
C SER A 65 -14.52 4.59 3.09
N VAL A 66 -14.21 3.66 3.99
CA VAL A 66 -13.20 3.81 5.04
C VAL A 66 -11.85 3.32 4.52
N SER A 67 -10.83 4.18 4.60
CA SER A 67 -9.47 3.86 4.16
C SER A 67 -8.45 3.86 5.29
N LEU A 68 -8.72 4.63 6.35
CA LEU A 68 -7.87 4.75 7.53
C LEU A 68 -8.69 4.61 8.81
N VAL A 69 -8.06 4.01 9.82
CA VAL A 69 -8.56 3.85 11.18
C VAL A 69 -7.38 4.05 12.13
N ASP A 70 -7.60 4.76 13.23
CA ASP A 70 -6.62 4.97 14.30
C ASP A 70 -7.02 4.18 15.57
N SER A 71 -6.23 4.27 16.63
CA SER A 71 -6.51 3.55 17.88
C SER A 71 -7.83 3.99 18.53
N ARG A 72 -8.23 5.25 18.37
CA ARG A 72 -9.51 5.78 18.89
C ARG A 72 -10.70 5.13 18.18
N ALA A 73 -10.61 4.98 16.86
CA ALA A 73 -11.61 4.28 16.05
C ALA A 73 -11.73 2.81 16.47
N LEU A 74 -10.60 2.11 16.65
CA LEU A 74 -10.58 0.71 17.05
C LEU A 74 -11.15 0.51 18.46
N GLU A 75 -10.78 1.38 19.41
CA GLU A 75 -11.35 1.42 20.77
C GLU A 75 -12.86 1.61 20.74
N THR A 76 -13.34 2.56 19.92
CA THR A 76 -14.77 2.83 19.76
C THR A 76 -15.49 1.62 19.19
N LEU A 77 -14.97 1.00 18.14
CA LEU A 77 -15.57 -0.21 17.56
C LEU A 77 -15.63 -1.38 18.56
N PHE A 78 -14.58 -1.55 19.37
CA PHE A 78 -14.56 -2.53 20.46
C PHE A 78 -15.66 -2.25 21.49
N ASN A 79 -15.80 -1.01 21.93
CA ASN A 79 -16.80 -0.61 22.92
C ASN A 79 -18.23 -0.77 22.39
N LEU A 80 -18.50 -0.33 21.15
CA LEU A 80 -19.80 -0.51 20.49
C LEU A 80 -20.16 -1.99 20.34
N ARG A 81 -19.18 -2.84 19.99
CA ARG A 81 -19.38 -4.30 19.95
C ARG A 81 -19.78 -4.89 21.30
N GLN A 82 -19.20 -4.39 22.41
CA GLN A 82 -19.53 -4.84 23.76
C GLN A 82 -20.93 -4.37 24.19
N GLU A 83 -21.29 -3.13 23.88
CA GLU A 83 -22.62 -2.59 24.17
C GLU A 83 -23.72 -3.35 23.44
N LEU A 84 -23.53 -3.63 22.14
CA LEU A 84 -24.43 -4.47 21.37
C LEU A 84 -24.53 -5.89 21.94
N ALA A 85 -23.42 -6.47 22.40
CA ALA A 85 -23.43 -7.79 23.04
C ALA A 85 -24.33 -7.81 24.29
N ARG A 86 -24.23 -6.79 25.14
CA ARG A 86 -25.06 -6.63 26.35
C ARG A 86 -26.54 -6.45 26.00
N ALA A 87 -26.83 -5.83 24.86
CA ALA A 87 -28.19 -5.71 24.32
C ALA A 87 -28.70 -6.98 23.62
N GLY A 88 -27.95 -8.09 23.64
CA GLY A 88 -28.34 -9.36 23.00
C GLY A 88 -28.07 -9.41 21.49
N GLY A 89 -27.25 -8.49 20.99
CA GLY A 89 -26.93 -8.29 19.58
C GLY A 89 -25.50 -8.62 19.18
N TRP A 90 -25.15 -8.21 17.96
CA TRP A 90 -23.81 -8.34 17.40
C TRP A 90 -23.47 -7.20 16.45
N LEU A 91 -22.17 -6.97 16.28
CA LEU A 91 -21.60 -6.05 15.29
C LEU A 91 -20.73 -6.86 14.33
N LYS A 92 -20.93 -6.65 13.03
CA LYS A 92 -20.11 -7.21 11.96
C LYS A 92 -19.57 -6.12 11.06
N ILE A 93 -18.44 -6.39 10.41
CA ILE A 93 -17.83 -5.52 9.40
C ILE A 93 -17.94 -6.16 8.02
N THR A 94 -18.21 -5.38 6.99
CA THR A 94 -18.12 -5.83 5.58
C THR A 94 -17.31 -4.86 4.73
N ASN A 95 -16.84 -5.31 3.57
CA ASN A 95 -16.08 -4.53 2.58
C ASN A 95 -14.84 -3.80 3.15
N ALA A 96 -14.21 -4.36 4.18
CA ALA A 96 -12.98 -3.80 4.74
C ALA A 96 -11.81 -3.93 3.74
N LYS A 97 -11.08 -2.83 3.49
CA LYS A 97 -9.88 -2.86 2.64
C LYS A 97 -8.77 -3.72 3.28
N PRO A 98 -7.81 -4.25 2.50
CA PRO A 98 -6.72 -5.09 3.02
C PRO A 98 -5.97 -4.47 4.21
N LEU A 99 -5.70 -3.17 4.17
CA LEU A 99 -5.08 -2.45 5.29
C LEU A 99 -5.88 -2.58 6.58
N ILE A 100 -7.20 -2.31 6.53
CA ILE A 100 -8.08 -2.40 7.70
C ILE A 100 -8.14 -3.84 8.22
N ARG A 101 -8.16 -4.84 7.33
CA ARG A 101 -8.12 -6.25 7.73
C ARG A 101 -6.84 -6.59 8.49
N ASP A 102 -5.69 -6.10 8.02
CA ASP A 102 -4.42 -6.29 8.73
C ASP A 102 -4.42 -5.58 10.09
N ILE A 103 -4.97 -4.37 10.18
CA ILE A 103 -5.12 -3.65 11.46
C ILE A 103 -5.97 -4.47 12.44
N PHE A 104 -7.12 -5.00 12.00
CA PHE A 104 -7.99 -5.83 12.84
C PHE A 104 -7.28 -7.11 13.29
N LEU A 105 -6.48 -7.74 12.42
CA LEU A 105 -5.70 -8.93 12.76
C LEU A 105 -4.63 -8.64 13.82
N VAL A 106 -3.83 -7.58 13.63
CA VAL A 106 -2.71 -7.27 14.54
C VAL A 106 -3.19 -6.78 15.88
N THR A 107 -4.31 -6.04 15.92
CA THR A 107 -4.94 -5.59 17.17
C THR A 107 -5.81 -6.66 17.83
N GLY A 108 -6.11 -7.77 17.14
CA GLY A 108 -6.98 -8.83 17.64
C GLY A 108 -8.48 -8.50 17.61
N LEU A 109 -8.86 -7.37 17.00
CA LEU A 109 -10.27 -7.01 16.84
C LEU A 109 -11.04 -8.01 15.98
N ASP A 110 -10.36 -8.74 15.09
CA ASP A 110 -10.93 -9.83 14.30
C ASP A 110 -11.44 -11.01 15.15
N GLN A 111 -10.98 -11.12 16.41
CA GLN A 111 -11.42 -12.16 17.34
C GLN A 111 -12.77 -11.82 17.98
N VAL A 112 -13.11 -10.53 18.09
CA VAL A 112 -14.31 -10.02 18.77
C VAL A 112 -15.37 -9.48 17.80
N ILE A 113 -14.95 -8.97 16.64
CA ILE A 113 -15.81 -8.42 15.59
C ILE A 113 -15.61 -9.27 14.33
N ASP A 114 -16.67 -9.95 13.88
CA ASP A 114 -16.57 -10.78 12.68
C ASP A 114 -16.55 -9.90 11.42
N ILE A 115 -15.54 -10.11 10.58
CA ILE A 115 -15.44 -9.53 9.23
C ILE A 115 -16.11 -10.52 8.26
N VAL A 116 -17.17 -10.09 7.56
CA VAL A 116 -18.02 -10.93 6.71
C VAL A 116 -18.03 -10.46 5.25
N ASN A 117 -18.19 -11.43 4.35
CA ASN A 117 -18.30 -11.16 2.92
C ASN A 117 -19.71 -10.65 2.61
N SER A 118 -19.82 -9.62 1.77
CA SER A 118 -21.09 -8.99 1.41
C SER A 118 -22.11 -9.96 0.79
N PHE A 119 -21.63 -11.06 0.20
CA PHE A 119 -22.47 -12.11 -0.38
C PHE A 119 -22.91 -13.23 0.59
N ASN A 120 -22.30 -13.33 1.78
CA ASN A 120 -22.63 -14.39 2.75
C ASN A 120 -22.38 -13.92 4.20
N ILE A 121 -23.36 -13.21 4.76
CA ILE A 121 -23.29 -12.60 6.11
C ILE A 121 -23.20 -13.67 7.22
N ASP A 122 -23.61 -14.91 6.94
CA ASP A 122 -23.55 -16.03 7.89
C ASP A 122 -22.16 -16.70 7.94
N LYS A 123 -21.25 -16.33 7.04
CA LYS A 123 -19.88 -16.84 7.02
C LYS A 123 -18.85 -15.71 7.10
N PRO A 124 -17.87 -15.79 8.01
CA PRO A 124 -16.77 -14.84 8.03
C PRO A 124 -15.98 -14.91 6.72
N GLU A 125 -15.52 -13.75 6.25
CA GLU A 125 -14.79 -13.57 5.00
C GLU A 125 -13.42 -14.24 5.04
N VAL A 126 -12.79 -14.18 6.21
CA VAL A 126 -11.53 -14.85 6.51
C VAL A 126 -11.86 -15.99 7.47
N ALA A 127 -11.55 -17.24 7.09
CA ALA A 127 -11.54 -18.32 8.06
C ALA A 127 -10.56 -17.91 9.16
N LYS A 128 -11.05 -17.73 10.39
CA LYS A 128 -10.21 -17.32 11.53
C LYS A 128 -8.92 -18.14 11.46
N PRO A 129 -7.75 -17.52 11.24
CA PRO A 129 -6.52 -18.29 11.18
C PRO A 129 -6.49 -19.09 12.46
N LYS A 130 -6.45 -20.41 12.34
CA LYS A 130 -6.29 -21.25 13.51
C LYS A 130 -4.91 -20.87 14.05
N THR A 131 -4.88 -20.02 15.06
CA THR A 131 -3.77 -19.89 16.00
C THR A 131 -3.71 -21.16 16.85
N THR A 132 -3.70 -22.32 16.18
CA THR A 132 -3.29 -23.56 16.81
C THR A 132 -1.78 -23.46 16.89
N SER A 133 -1.28 -23.03 18.05
CA SER A 133 0.15 -23.04 18.29
C SER A 133 0.64 -24.46 18.02
N SER A 134 1.62 -24.59 17.12
CA SER A 134 2.33 -25.85 16.92
C SER A 134 3.44 -25.98 17.98
N GLU A 135 3.07 -25.70 19.22
CA GLU A 135 3.96 -25.73 20.38
C GLU A 135 4.65 -27.09 20.46
N GLY A 136 5.98 -27.07 20.29
CA GLY A 136 6.82 -28.27 20.31
C GLY A 136 7.29 -28.78 18.95
N ILE A 137 6.75 -28.30 17.82
CA ILE A 137 7.29 -28.63 16.48
C ILE A 137 8.54 -27.77 16.26
N ARG A 138 9.66 -28.40 15.86
CA ARG A 138 10.88 -27.66 15.53
C ARG A 138 10.69 -26.90 14.22
N MET A 139 11.26 -25.70 14.12
CA MET A 139 11.15 -24.85 12.93
C MET A 139 11.53 -25.57 11.63
N GLY A 140 12.59 -26.38 11.64
CA GLY A 140 12.99 -27.18 10.48
C GLY A 140 11.91 -28.18 10.04
N ASP A 141 11.27 -28.86 11.00
CA ASP A 141 10.18 -29.80 10.72
C ASP A 141 8.92 -29.09 10.22
N LEU A 142 8.62 -27.91 10.78
CA LEU A 142 7.49 -27.08 10.34
C LEU A 142 7.67 -26.64 8.87
N LEU A 143 8.85 -26.16 8.50
CA LEU A 143 9.16 -25.77 7.12
C LEU A 143 9.10 -26.96 6.16
N VAL A 144 9.55 -28.14 6.59
CA VAL A 144 9.46 -29.37 5.81
C VAL A 144 8.01 -29.82 5.62
N ASN A 145 7.21 -29.82 6.68
CA ASN A 145 5.79 -30.21 6.63
C ASN A 145 4.97 -29.31 5.70
N LYS A 146 5.37 -28.03 5.58
CA LYS A 146 4.76 -27.07 4.66
C LYS A 146 5.32 -27.14 3.22
N GLY A 147 6.29 -28.02 2.95
CA GLY A 147 6.95 -28.12 1.65
C GLY A 147 7.84 -26.92 1.29
N LEU A 148 8.18 -26.08 2.27
CA LEU A 148 9.00 -24.88 2.09
C LEU A 148 10.50 -25.17 2.11
N LEU A 149 10.90 -26.29 2.74
CA LEU A 149 12.29 -26.71 2.86
C LEU A 149 12.40 -28.23 2.80
N THR A 150 13.53 -28.78 2.33
CA THR A 150 13.76 -30.23 2.34
C THR A 150 14.50 -30.67 3.60
N LYS A 151 14.39 -31.95 3.97
CA LYS A 151 15.08 -32.50 5.15
C LYS A 151 16.59 -32.39 5.04
N GLU A 152 17.14 -32.52 3.84
CA GLU A 152 18.57 -32.40 3.56
C GLU A 152 19.06 -30.97 3.86
N LYS A 153 18.30 -29.95 3.44
CA LYS A 153 18.62 -28.55 3.73
C LYS A 153 18.49 -28.22 5.22
N VAL A 154 17.55 -28.83 5.93
CA VAL A 154 17.44 -28.69 7.39
C VAL A 154 18.68 -29.25 8.09
N GLU A 155 19.15 -30.43 7.70
CA GLU A 155 20.37 -31.01 8.27
C GLU A 155 21.60 -30.14 7.96
N GLU A 156 21.71 -29.63 6.73
CA GLU A 156 22.76 -28.66 6.37
C GLU A 156 22.69 -27.41 7.26
N ALA A 157 21.49 -26.85 7.49
CA ALA A 157 21.28 -25.72 8.38
C ALA A 157 21.78 -25.99 9.81
N ILE A 158 21.51 -27.20 10.34
CA ILE A 158 21.93 -27.62 11.69
C ILE A 158 23.46 -27.73 11.78
N GLN A 159 24.12 -28.26 10.74
CA GLN A 159 25.57 -28.34 10.71
C GLN A 159 26.21 -26.93 10.64
N LEU A 160 25.61 -26.03 9.86
CA LEU A 160 26.04 -24.63 9.79
C LEU A 160 25.78 -23.89 11.11
N GLN A 161 24.68 -24.18 11.81
CA GLN A 161 24.36 -23.63 13.12
C GLN A 161 25.43 -24.01 14.15
N LYS A 162 25.85 -25.29 14.18
CA LYS A 162 26.92 -25.76 15.08
C LYS A 162 28.25 -25.07 14.83
N LYS A 163 28.56 -24.72 13.58
CA LYS A 163 29.82 -24.05 13.19
C LYS A 163 29.80 -22.54 13.41
N SER A 164 28.68 -21.89 13.15
CA SER A 164 28.58 -20.42 13.13
C SER A 164 27.99 -19.81 14.41
N GLY A 165 27.30 -20.62 15.24
CA GLY A 165 26.55 -20.13 16.40
C GLY A 165 25.30 -19.30 16.04
N LYS A 166 25.01 -19.08 14.75
CA LYS A 166 23.83 -18.31 14.29
C LYS A 166 22.54 -19.10 14.50
N ARG A 167 21.40 -18.41 14.58
CA ARG A 167 20.09 -19.06 14.68
C ARG A 167 19.76 -19.78 13.37
N ILE A 168 19.14 -20.96 13.45
CA ILE A 168 18.80 -21.78 12.26
C ILE A 168 17.97 -20.99 11.23
N GLY A 169 17.03 -20.16 11.68
CA GLY A 169 16.23 -19.29 10.81
C GLY A 169 17.07 -18.29 10.02
N GLN A 170 18.03 -17.63 10.69
CA GLN A 170 18.96 -16.69 10.03
C GLN A 170 19.78 -17.38 8.94
N ILE A 171 20.19 -18.64 9.19
CA ILE A 171 20.95 -19.42 8.21
C ILE A 171 20.08 -19.74 6.99
N ILE A 172 18.85 -20.23 7.22
CA ILE A 172 17.90 -20.59 6.16
C ILE A 172 17.58 -19.38 5.26
N VAL A 173 17.33 -18.22 5.88
CA VAL A 173 17.04 -16.97 5.15
C VAL A 173 18.29 -16.46 4.43
N SER A 174 19.47 -16.42 5.08
CA SER A 174 20.71 -15.95 4.46
C SER A 174 21.19 -16.81 3.28
N LYS A 175 20.80 -18.09 3.25
CA LYS A 175 21.12 -19.01 2.16
C LYS A 175 20.12 -18.91 1.00
N GLY A 176 19.10 -18.07 1.13
CA GLY A 176 18.05 -17.92 0.12
C GLY A 176 17.17 -19.16 -0.04
N TRP A 177 17.15 -20.07 0.94
CA TRP A 177 16.35 -21.29 0.82
C TRP A 177 14.86 -21.04 1.05
N VAL A 178 14.54 -20.05 1.89
CA VAL A 178 13.20 -19.54 2.16
C VAL A 178 13.31 -18.03 2.26
N SER A 179 12.38 -17.28 1.67
CA SER A 179 12.36 -15.82 1.84
C SER A 179 12.07 -15.44 3.29
N GLU A 180 12.54 -14.28 3.74
CA GLU A 180 12.30 -13.81 5.11
C GLU A 180 10.80 -13.73 5.43
N GLU A 181 9.99 -13.26 4.48
CA GLU A 181 8.53 -13.14 4.63
C GLU A 181 7.85 -14.49 4.87
N VAL A 182 8.21 -15.51 4.07
CA VAL A 182 7.66 -16.86 4.22
C VAL A 182 8.13 -17.49 5.52
N PHE A 183 9.38 -17.25 5.90
CA PHE A 183 9.94 -17.73 7.15
C PHE A 183 9.24 -17.12 8.37
N LEU A 184 9.03 -15.80 8.38
CA LEU A 184 8.32 -15.10 9.45
C LEU A 184 6.86 -15.55 9.58
N GLY A 185 6.19 -15.84 8.47
CA GLY A 185 4.85 -16.43 8.49
C GLY A 185 4.83 -17.81 9.16
N ALA A 186 5.82 -18.67 8.88
CA ALA A 186 5.96 -19.95 9.56
C ALA A 186 6.32 -19.79 11.05
N LEU A 187 7.19 -18.83 11.38
CA LEU A 187 7.54 -18.50 12.76
C LEU A 187 6.34 -17.99 13.56
N GLY A 188 5.52 -17.13 12.96
CA GLY A 188 4.29 -16.63 13.55
C GLY A 188 3.30 -17.75 13.89
N GLU A 189 3.10 -18.69 12.97
CA GLU A 189 2.25 -19.86 13.22
C GLU A 189 2.80 -20.77 14.32
N GLN A 190 4.12 -20.96 14.38
CA GLN A 190 4.74 -21.76 15.43
C GLN A 190 4.50 -21.15 16.81
N LEU A 191 4.56 -19.83 16.91
CA LEU A 191 4.49 -19.08 18.16
C LEU A 191 3.09 -18.57 18.51
N GLY A 192 2.13 -18.69 17.60
CA GLY A 192 0.80 -18.06 17.75
C GLY A 192 0.83 -16.53 17.65
N ILE A 193 1.86 -15.95 17.01
CA ILE A 193 2.04 -14.51 16.86
C ILE A 193 1.69 -14.11 15.41
N PRO A 194 0.84 -13.11 15.17
CA PRO A 194 0.55 -12.66 13.81
C PRO A 194 1.81 -12.13 13.11
N HIS A 195 1.90 -12.35 11.80
CA HIS A 195 2.92 -11.76 10.95
C HIS A 195 2.25 -10.86 9.91
N ILE A 196 2.81 -9.67 9.68
CA ILE A 196 2.33 -8.75 8.65
C ILE A 196 3.47 -8.18 7.84
N VAL A 197 3.13 -7.78 6.61
CA VAL A 197 4.01 -6.95 5.76
C VAL A 197 3.70 -5.49 6.06
N MET A 198 4.73 -4.76 6.51
CA MET A 198 4.63 -3.33 6.81
C MET A 198 4.23 -2.54 5.56
N ARG A 199 3.28 -1.63 5.74
CA ARG A 199 2.78 -0.72 4.71
C ARG A 199 2.28 0.56 5.36
N GLN A 200 2.08 1.60 4.56
CA GLN A 200 1.58 2.88 5.05
C GLN A 200 0.18 2.72 5.68
N GLY A 201 -0.06 3.44 6.78
CA GLY A 201 -1.30 3.40 7.55
C GLY A 201 -1.39 2.27 8.59
N LEU A 202 -0.39 1.40 8.73
CA LEU A 202 -0.32 0.38 9.79
C LEU A 202 0.24 0.89 11.13
N VAL A 203 0.55 2.18 11.23
CA VAL A 203 1.06 2.78 12.45
C VAL A 203 0.22 4.00 12.75
N ASP A 204 -0.42 3.99 13.91
CA ASP A 204 -1.06 5.15 14.49
C ASP A 204 0.03 6.09 15.04
N GLN A 205 0.07 7.32 14.53
CA GLN A 205 1.09 8.30 14.91
C GLN A 205 0.96 8.77 16.36
N ASP A 206 -0.27 8.81 16.89
CA ASP A 206 -0.51 9.22 18.27
C ASP A 206 -0.03 8.16 19.25
N VAL A 207 -0.03 6.89 18.86
CA VAL A 207 0.56 5.79 19.64
C VAL A 207 2.07 5.71 19.40
N PHE A 208 2.50 5.96 18.17
CA PHE A 208 3.92 5.92 17.82
C PHE A 208 4.75 6.88 18.68
N THR A 209 4.21 8.06 18.95
CA THR A 209 4.87 9.13 19.72
C THR A 209 4.82 8.91 21.24
N GLN A 210 4.05 7.94 21.75
CA GLN A 210 3.99 7.62 23.19
C GLN A 210 5.23 6.87 23.69
N LEU A 211 5.93 6.16 22.81
CA LEU A 211 7.19 5.48 23.14
C LEU A 211 8.37 6.29 22.61
N ASP A 212 9.28 6.66 23.50
CA ASP A 212 10.49 7.40 23.13
C ASP A 212 11.24 6.68 22.00
N LEU A 213 11.67 7.46 21.00
CA LEU A 213 12.38 6.92 19.82
C LEU A 213 13.64 6.14 20.22
N GLU A 214 14.35 6.58 21.27
CA GLU A 214 15.53 5.90 21.80
C GLU A 214 15.20 4.48 22.32
N VAL A 215 14.05 4.32 22.99
CA VAL A 215 13.58 3.00 23.45
C VAL A 215 13.20 2.13 22.26
N SER A 216 12.45 2.68 21.30
CA SER A 216 12.06 2.00 20.07
C SER A 216 13.28 1.53 19.25
N GLN A 217 14.34 2.34 19.16
CA GLN A 217 15.60 2.01 18.50
C GLN A 217 16.42 0.96 19.26
N ARG A 218 16.57 1.12 20.58
CA ARG A 218 17.31 0.17 21.43
C ARG A 218 16.67 -1.21 21.41
N LEU A 219 15.35 -1.27 21.54
CA LEU A 219 14.58 -2.51 21.57
C LEU A 219 14.21 -3.03 20.17
N LYS A 220 14.40 -2.22 19.13
CA LYS A 220 14.05 -2.52 17.73
C LYS A 220 12.59 -2.92 17.60
N VAL A 221 11.72 -2.05 18.08
CA VAL A 221 10.27 -2.25 18.07
C VAL A 221 9.55 -1.01 17.54
N ILE A 222 8.33 -1.21 17.05
CA ILE A 222 7.44 -0.14 16.62
C ILE A 222 6.10 -0.28 17.35
N PRO A 223 5.72 0.69 18.20
CA PRO A 223 4.34 0.77 18.70
C PRO A 223 3.40 1.14 17.55
N MET A 224 2.37 0.31 17.33
CA MET A 224 1.48 0.43 16.16
C MET A 224 0.09 0.97 16.53
N PHE A 225 -0.56 0.35 17.52
CA PHE A 225 -1.93 0.68 17.95
C PHE A 225 -2.09 0.36 19.43
N LEU A 226 -2.88 1.14 20.16
CA LEU A 226 -3.20 0.89 21.57
C LEU A 226 -4.71 0.76 21.72
N VAL A 227 -5.19 -0.45 21.94
CA VAL A 227 -6.63 -0.74 22.02
C VAL A 227 -6.90 -1.54 23.28
N HIS A 228 -7.85 -1.07 24.10
CA HIS A 228 -8.28 -1.70 25.34
C HIS A 228 -7.14 -1.98 26.33
N GLY A 229 -6.18 -1.05 26.44
CA GLY A 229 -4.99 -1.22 27.27
C GLY A 229 -4.02 -2.29 26.75
N GLU A 230 -4.14 -2.71 25.49
CA GLU A 230 -3.25 -3.65 24.82
C GLU A 230 -2.53 -2.93 23.66
N LEU A 231 -1.21 -2.78 23.78
CA LEU A 231 -0.33 -2.16 22.79
C LEU A 231 0.11 -3.21 21.78
N THR A 232 -0.29 -3.03 20.53
CA THR A 232 0.25 -3.77 19.39
C THR A 232 1.68 -3.29 19.12
N LEU A 233 2.64 -4.19 19.27
CA LEU A 233 4.07 -3.88 19.18
C LEU A 233 4.72 -4.73 18.09
N ALA A 234 5.16 -4.09 17.02
CA ALA A 234 5.91 -4.73 15.95
C ALA A 234 7.34 -5.06 16.39
N THR A 235 7.75 -6.32 16.17
CA THR A 235 9.11 -6.79 16.44
C THR A 235 9.57 -7.79 15.37
N SER A 236 10.88 -7.88 15.18
CA SER A 236 11.50 -8.92 14.35
C SER A 236 12.11 -10.07 15.19
N ASP A 237 12.17 -9.91 16.52
CA ASP A 237 12.74 -10.91 17.42
C ASP A 237 11.72 -11.35 18.48
N PRO A 238 10.98 -12.45 18.24
CA PRO A 238 10.05 -12.96 19.25
C PRO A 238 10.72 -13.42 20.56
N GLN A 239 12.04 -13.64 20.60
CA GLN A 239 12.73 -13.95 21.86
C GLN A 239 12.91 -12.72 22.75
N ALA A 240 12.86 -11.52 22.17
CA ALA A 240 12.97 -10.27 22.90
C ALA A 240 11.68 -9.88 23.62
N ILE A 241 10.57 -10.61 23.41
CA ILE A 241 9.26 -10.29 23.99
C ILE A 241 9.31 -10.21 25.52
N ALA A 242 10.08 -11.09 26.17
CA ALA A 242 10.27 -11.05 27.61
C ALA A 242 11.00 -9.78 28.10
N SER A 243 11.68 -9.06 27.22
CA SER A 243 12.36 -7.79 27.51
C SER A 243 11.46 -6.56 27.34
N PHE A 244 10.21 -6.74 26.92
CA PHE A 244 9.29 -5.62 26.70
C PHE A 244 8.52 -5.19 27.96
N SER A 245 8.75 -5.81 29.12
CA SER A 245 8.11 -5.42 30.39
C SER A 245 8.37 -3.96 30.78
N GLU A 246 9.51 -3.39 30.37
CA GLU A 246 9.80 -1.95 30.54
C GLU A 246 8.76 -1.07 29.82
N ILE A 247 8.27 -1.50 28.65
CA ILE A 247 7.24 -0.79 27.88
C ILE A 247 5.87 -0.94 28.56
N GLU A 248 5.55 -2.15 29.04
CA GLU A 248 4.30 -2.42 29.78
C GLU A 248 4.19 -1.54 31.04
N GLU A 249 5.27 -1.45 31.82
CA GLU A 249 5.33 -0.61 33.03
C GLU A 249 5.24 0.88 32.71
N LYS A 250 5.92 1.35 31.66
CA LYS A 250 5.96 2.77 31.29
C LYS A 250 4.62 3.26 30.75
N LEU A 251 3.93 2.44 29.98
CA LEU A 251 2.69 2.81 29.28
C LEU A 251 1.42 2.27 29.94
N ASP A 252 1.54 1.57 31.08
CA ASP A 252 0.44 0.90 31.78
C ASP A 252 -0.45 0.08 30.83
N CYS A 253 0.20 -0.77 30.03
CA CYS A 253 -0.45 -1.55 28.98
C CYS A 253 0.05 -2.99 28.95
N LYS A 254 -0.70 -3.87 28.29
CA LYS A 254 -0.26 -5.22 27.91
C LYS A 254 0.32 -5.18 26.52
N ILE A 255 1.31 -6.02 26.23
CA ILE A 255 1.87 -6.08 24.87
C ILE A 255 1.27 -7.21 24.06
N ARG A 256 0.84 -6.86 22.85
CA ARG A 256 0.48 -7.77 21.78
C ARG A 256 1.57 -7.75 20.70
N PRO A 257 2.45 -8.75 20.63
CA PRO A 257 3.51 -8.76 19.64
C PRO A 257 2.94 -9.03 18.24
N VAL A 258 3.55 -8.41 17.23
CA VAL A 258 3.37 -8.76 15.82
C VAL A 258 4.72 -8.88 15.14
N LEU A 259 4.90 -9.93 14.33
CA LEU A 259 6.13 -10.16 13.59
C LEU A 259 6.16 -9.35 12.30
N VAL A 260 7.26 -8.64 12.10
CA VAL A 260 7.55 -7.88 10.87
C VAL A 260 9.02 -8.06 10.49
N ARG A 261 9.39 -7.72 9.25
CA ARG A 261 10.80 -7.79 8.83
C ARG A 261 11.65 -6.80 9.60
N LYS A 262 12.89 -7.19 9.84
CA LYS A 262 13.86 -6.34 10.53
C LYS A 262 14.15 -5.06 9.74
N SER A 263 14.23 -5.16 8.41
CA SER A 263 14.42 -4.02 7.50
C SER A 263 13.28 -3.01 7.63
N ASP A 264 12.04 -3.48 7.75
CA ASP A 264 10.87 -2.62 7.85
C ASP A 264 10.88 -1.84 9.19
N ILE A 265 11.36 -2.46 10.27
CA ILE A 265 11.53 -1.77 11.57
C ILE A 265 12.55 -0.65 11.45
N ILE A 266 13.74 -0.97 10.94
CA ILE A 266 14.83 0.00 10.80
C ILE A 266 14.39 1.17 9.92
N LYS A 267 13.79 0.87 8.75
CA LYS A 267 13.26 1.88 7.83
C LYS A 267 12.28 2.83 8.52
N THR A 268 11.31 2.29 9.24
CA THR A 268 10.27 3.11 9.90
C THR A 268 10.85 3.98 11.01
N LEU A 269 11.77 3.44 11.83
CA LEU A 269 12.41 4.21 12.91
C LEU A 269 13.33 5.31 12.37
N ASN A 270 14.03 5.04 11.26
CA ASN A 270 14.88 6.04 10.60
C ASN A 270 14.04 7.15 9.95
N GLU A 271 12.91 6.80 9.32
CA GLU A 271 11.95 7.78 8.80
C GLU A 271 11.42 8.70 9.91
N ALA A 272 11.13 8.15 11.09
CA ALA A 272 10.66 8.92 12.24
C ALA A 272 11.75 9.80 12.91
N GLY A 273 13.01 9.36 12.92
CA GLY A 273 14.14 10.11 13.47
C GLY A 273 14.63 11.27 12.60
N SER A 274 14.15 11.38 11.36
CA SER A 274 14.70 12.27 10.34
C SER A 274 14.42 13.78 10.51
N ASP A 275 13.81 14.21 11.62
CA ASP A 275 13.89 15.61 12.09
C ASP A 275 15.29 15.94 12.65
N SER A 276 16.19 14.96 12.76
CA SER A 276 17.57 15.13 13.18
C SER A 276 18.51 14.24 12.39
N ILE A 277 19.29 14.88 11.51
CA ILE A 277 20.59 14.44 10.99
C ILE A 277 20.52 13.36 9.89
N TYR A 278 21.18 13.69 8.78
CA TYR A 278 21.52 12.76 7.72
C TYR A 278 22.37 11.62 8.30
N ASP A 279 21.78 10.44 8.47
CA ASP A 279 22.60 9.24 8.60
C ASP A 279 22.78 8.60 7.23
N ALA A 280 24.05 8.60 6.83
CA ALA A 280 24.59 8.05 5.60
C ALA A 280 24.46 6.50 5.53
N ASP A 281 23.89 5.85 6.54
CA ASP A 281 23.78 4.40 6.65
C ASP A 281 22.59 3.80 5.86
N ILE A 282 21.68 4.63 5.32
CA ILE A 282 20.61 4.15 4.40
C ILE A 282 21.17 3.91 2.99
N LEU A 283 22.39 4.38 2.69
CA LEU A 283 23.02 4.20 1.39
C LEU A 283 23.69 2.83 1.20
N GLU A 284 23.82 2.01 2.25
CA GLU A 284 24.51 0.71 2.14
C GLU A 284 23.58 -0.50 1.90
N ASP A 285 22.26 -0.37 2.10
CA ASP A 285 21.30 -1.50 1.96
C ASP A 285 20.36 -1.38 0.74
N LEU A 286 20.54 -0.37 -0.11
CA LEU A 286 19.85 -0.27 -1.39
C LEU A 286 20.77 -0.82 -2.48
N ASP A 287 20.41 -1.98 -3.05
CA ASP A 287 21.12 -2.60 -4.17
C ASP A 287 21.55 -1.55 -5.22
N ASP A 288 22.78 -1.67 -5.70
CA ASP A 288 23.44 -0.85 -6.75
C ASP A 288 22.72 -0.87 -8.13
N ASP A 289 21.49 -1.40 -8.21
CA ASP A 289 20.73 -1.68 -9.43
C ASP A 289 20.01 -0.46 -10.03
N PHE A 290 20.34 0.77 -9.63
CA PHE A 290 19.73 1.98 -10.22
C PHE A 290 20.56 2.52 -11.37
N GLU A 291 20.09 2.32 -12.60
CA GLU A 291 20.72 2.86 -13.81
C GLU A 291 19.80 3.89 -14.48
N PHE A 292 20.34 5.08 -14.74
CA PHE A 292 19.69 6.06 -15.60
C PHE A 292 19.97 5.72 -17.07
N ILE A 293 18.92 5.58 -17.89
CA ILE A 293 19.06 5.27 -19.31
C ILE A 293 19.00 6.58 -20.09
N ASP A 294 20.15 7.04 -20.56
CA ASP A 294 20.22 8.22 -21.42
C ASP A 294 19.61 7.90 -22.80
N ASN A 295 18.71 8.77 -23.26
CA ASN A 295 18.01 8.61 -24.55
C ASN A 295 18.47 9.61 -25.61
N ALA A 296 19.58 10.32 -25.39
CA ALA A 296 20.18 11.21 -26.39
C ALA A 296 21.16 10.47 -27.32
N PRO A 297 21.29 10.86 -28.60
CA PRO A 297 22.43 10.47 -29.44
C PRO A 297 23.75 10.89 -28.77
N PRO A 298 24.82 10.10 -28.92
CA PRO A 298 26.10 10.36 -28.27
C PRO A 298 26.83 11.46 -29.03
N ASP A 299 26.47 12.71 -28.80
CA ASP A 299 27.37 13.84 -29.07
C ASP A 299 27.04 14.99 -28.13
N ASP A 300 28.04 15.31 -27.31
CA ASP A 300 28.28 16.60 -26.68
C ASP A 300 27.60 16.92 -25.33
N TYR A 301 28.13 16.38 -24.23
CA TYR A 301 28.23 17.07 -22.93
C TYR A 301 29.41 16.56 -22.08
N THR A 302 30.64 16.73 -22.56
CA THR A 302 31.80 16.72 -21.65
C THR A 302 31.78 18.01 -20.83
N GLY A 303 31.19 17.99 -19.63
CA GLY A 303 31.23 19.18 -18.76
C GLY A 303 30.46 19.16 -17.44
N ILE A 304 29.71 18.10 -17.10
CA ILE A 304 28.99 18.04 -15.81
C ILE A 304 29.21 16.73 -15.04
N ASP A 305 29.73 15.67 -15.68
CA ASP A 305 29.86 14.35 -15.05
C ASP A 305 31.05 14.16 -14.10
N GLU A 306 32.03 15.08 -14.08
CA GLU A 306 33.20 14.95 -13.19
C GLU A 306 33.00 15.50 -11.76
N LEU A 307 31.80 16.01 -11.41
CA LEU A 307 31.49 16.51 -10.05
C LEU A 307 30.36 15.74 -9.32
N ALA A 308 29.79 14.71 -9.94
CA ALA A 308 28.50 14.14 -9.51
C ALA A 308 28.57 12.71 -8.92
N ALA A 309 29.75 12.11 -8.77
CA ALA A 309 29.91 10.93 -7.92
C ALA A 309 29.94 11.38 -6.44
N GLY A 310 28.78 11.31 -5.77
CA GLY A 310 28.68 11.52 -4.31
C GLY A 310 27.80 12.68 -3.80
N SER A 311 26.95 13.29 -4.64
CA SER A 311 26.05 14.36 -4.17
C SER A 311 24.82 13.79 -3.43
N PRO A 312 24.55 14.20 -2.16
CA PRO A 312 23.38 13.76 -1.40
C PRO A 312 22.04 13.98 -2.13
N VAL A 313 21.99 14.96 -3.04
CA VAL A 313 20.79 15.26 -3.84
C VAL A 313 20.52 14.18 -4.88
N ILE A 314 21.56 13.64 -5.51
CA ILE A 314 21.42 12.57 -6.52
C ILE A 314 20.89 11.32 -5.83
N ASN A 315 21.52 10.94 -4.72
CA ASN A 315 21.09 9.81 -3.90
C ASN A 315 19.63 9.97 -3.45
N MET A 316 19.25 11.17 -3.00
CA MET A 316 17.88 11.44 -2.58
C MET A 316 16.88 11.30 -3.75
N VAL A 317 17.19 11.82 -4.94
CA VAL A 317 16.33 11.63 -6.13
C VAL A 317 16.21 10.16 -6.49
N ASN A 318 17.33 9.42 -6.51
CA ASN A 318 17.33 8.00 -6.82
C ASN A 318 16.50 7.22 -5.80
N SER A 319 16.66 7.46 -4.50
CA SER A 319 15.88 6.81 -3.45
C SER A 319 14.38 7.14 -3.54
N ILE A 320 14.02 8.38 -3.89
CA ILE A 320 12.60 8.76 -4.13
C ILE A 320 12.02 7.92 -5.27
N ILE A 321 12.73 7.82 -6.41
CA ILE A 321 12.27 7.07 -7.59
C ILE A 321 12.23 5.56 -7.28
N GLN A 322 13.27 5.00 -6.67
CA GLN A 322 13.31 3.59 -6.27
C GLN A 322 12.14 3.24 -5.35
N ARG A 323 11.90 4.05 -4.30
CA ARG A 323 10.78 3.84 -3.38
C ARG A 323 9.45 3.93 -4.10
N ALA A 324 9.28 4.88 -5.01
CA ALA A 324 8.08 5.02 -5.82
C ALA A 324 7.80 3.77 -6.69
N VAL A 325 8.84 3.19 -7.29
CA VAL A 325 8.71 1.95 -8.09
C VAL A 325 8.39 0.75 -7.21
N HIS A 326 9.08 0.61 -6.07
CA HIS A 326 8.82 -0.44 -5.09
C HIS A 326 7.37 -0.41 -4.59
N ASP A 327 6.89 0.78 -4.18
CA ASP A 327 5.57 1.01 -3.63
C ASP A 327 4.46 1.07 -4.72
N LYS A 328 4.82 0.85 -6.00
CA LYS A 328 3.92 0.85 -7.18
C LYS A 328 3.03 2.08 -7.26
N VAL A 329 3.62 3.25 -7.03
CA VAL A 329 2.89 4.52 -6.98
C VAL A 329 2.57 5.03 -8.39
N SER A 330 1.46 5.76 -8.56
CA SER A 330 1.08 6.30 -9.88
C SER A 330 1.74 7.64 -10.18
N ASP A 331 1.92 8.49 -9.17
CA ASP A 331 2.50 9.82 -9.33
C ASP A 331 3.38 10.17 -8.12
N ILE A 332 4.51 10.83 -8.38
CA ILE A 332 5.40 11.43 -7.38
C ILE A 332 5.21 12.95 -7.47
N HIS A 333 4.86 13.58 -6.37
CA HIS A 333 4.68 15.03 -6.25
C HIS A 333 5.81 15.60 -5.40
N ILE A 334 6.50 16.63 -5.91
CA ILE A 334 7.56 17.35 -5.18
C ILE A 334 7.16 18.83 -5.16
N GLU A 335 6.80 19.32 -3.98
CA GLU A 335 6.11 20.61 -3.82
C GLU A 335 6.82 21.49 -2.79
N PRO A 336 7.27 22.70 -3.18
CA PRO A 336 7.81 23.65 -2.22
C PRO A 336 6.67 24.36 -1.47
N SER A 337 6.88 24.58 -0.17
CA SER A 337 6.07 25.46 0.67
C SER A 337 6.97 26.52 1.32
N GLN A 338 6.39 27.48 2.04
CA GLN A 338 7.16 28.58 2.65
C GLN A 338 8.32 28.13 3.55
N LYS A 339 8.17 27.01 4.28
CA LYS A 339 9.17 26.52 5.26
C LYS A 339 9.73 25.13 4.97
N LYS A 340 9.10 24.37 4.07
CA LYS A 340 9.44 22.95 3.85
C LYS A 340 9.18 22.54 2.40
N CYS A 341 9.94 21.56 1.92
CA CYS A 341 9.61 20.81 0.70
C CYS A 341 8.76 19.60 1.13
N ARG A 342 7.72 19.26 0.38
CA ARG A 342 6.94 18.02 0.60
C ARG A 342 7.13 17.13 -0.61
N VAL A 343 7.46 15.86 -0.36
CA VAL A 343 7.37 14.82 -1.37
C VAL A 343 6.17 13.94 -1.04
N ARG A 344 5.25 13.76 -1.99
CA ARG A 344 4.05 12.96 -1.81
C ARG A 344 3.92 11.91 -2.90
N PHE A 345 3.48 10.71 -2.56
CA PHE A 345 3.16 9.67 -3.52
C PHE A 345 1.65 9.55 -3.69
N ARG A 346 1.20 9.34 -4.92
CA ARG A 346 -0.17 8.92 -5.20
C ARG A 346 -0.22 7.40 -5.24
N ILE A 347 -0.93 6.80 -4.29
CA ILE A 347 -1.13 5.34 -4.18
C ILE A 347 -2.64 5.12 -4.12
N ASP A 348 -3.17 4.28 -5.02
CA ASP A 348 -4.61 3.99 -5.13
C ASP A 348 -5.50 5.25 -5.16
N GLY A 349 -4.99 6.31 -5.81
CA GLY A 349 -5.68 7.60 -5.98
C GLY A 349 -5.47 8.62 -4.85
N LEU A 350 -4.97 8.19 -3.68
CA LEU A 350 -4.74 9.04 -2.50
C LEU A 350 -3.29 9.52 -2.41
N LEU A 351 -3.08 10.72 -1.86
CA LEU A 351 -1.75 11.32 -1.69
C LEU A 351 -1.23 11.10 -0.28
N TYR A 352 -0.02 10.54 -0.17
CA TYR A 352 0.68 10.28 1.08
C TYR A 352 1.97 11.10 1.14
N GLU A 353 2.21 11.85 2.21
CA GLU A 353 3.50 12.53 2.44
C GLU A 353 4.54 11.48 2.84
N VAL A 354 5.60 11.33 2.04
CA VAL A 354 6.61 10.28 2.22
C VAL A 354 7.94 10.80 2.72
N MET A 355 8.23 12.08 2.50
CA MET A 355 9.35 12.77 3.09
C MET A 355 9.13 14.28 3.05
N THR A 356 9.78 14.99 3.97
CA THR A 356 9.78 16.46 4.03
C THR A 356 11.22 16.97 3.93
N PRO A 357 11.81 17.09 2.73
CA PRO A 357 13.14 17.66 2.59
C PRO A 357 13.19 19.11 3.08
N ARG A 358 14.36 19.53 3.54
CA ARG A 358 14.60 20.94 3.83
C ARG A 358 14.40 21.79 2.57
N ILE A 359 13.83 22.98 2.72
CA ILE A 359 13.45 23.83 1.59
C ILE A 359 14.65 24.30 0.75
N ASP A 360 15.84 24.40 1.34
CA ASP A 360 17.09 24.74 0.64
C ASP A 360 17.54 23.68 -0.37
N LEU A 361 17.09 22.42 -0.22
CA LEU A 361 17.37 21.35 -1.18
C LEU A 361 16.42 21.36 -2.38
N HIS A 362 15.25 22.00 -2.27
CA HIS A 362 14.23 21.97 -3.32
C HIS A 362 14.75 22.40 -4.70
N PRO A 363 15.50 23.51 -4.85
CA PRO A 363 16.04 23.89 -6.15
C PRO A 363 16.99 22.86 -6.75
N ALA A 364 17.76 22.16 -5.90
CA ALA A 364 18.70 21.13 -6.34
C ALA A 364 17.97 19.86 -6.80
N LEU A 365 16.89 19.48 -6.12
CA LEU A 365 16.01 18.38 -6.54
C LEU A 365 15.42 18.64 -7.93
N VAL A 366 14.83 19.82 -8.12
CA VAL A 366 14.23 20.22 -9.41
C VAL A 366 15.30 20.23 -10.51
N SER A 367 16.48 20.80 -10.23
CA SER A 367 17.60 20.82 -11.17
C SER A 367 18.04 19.42 -11.59
N ARG A 368 18.18 18.49 -10.63
CA ARG A 368 18.57 17.11 -10.93
C ARG A 368 17.54 16.41 -11.81
N LEU A 369 16.25 16.57 -11.51
CA LEU A 369 15.19 15.97 -12.31
C LEU A 369 15.09 16.58 -13.71
N LYS A 370 15.34 17.89 -13.87
CA LYS A 370 15.43 18.53 -15.18
C LYS A 370 16.60 18.01 -16.01
N VAL A 371 17.77 17.80 -15.40
CA VAL A 371 18.91 17.15 -16.06
C VAL A 371 18.50 15.76 -16.54
N MET A 372 17.90 14.94 -15.68
CA MET A 372 17.46 13.59 -16.04
C MET A 372 16.40 13.58 -17.15
N ALA A 373 15.60 14.65 -17.28
CA ALA A 373 14.57 14.80 -18.30
C ALA A 373 15.06 15.53 -19.58
N ASN A 374 16.35 15.89 -19.65
CA ASN A 374 16.95 16.73 -20.70
C ASN A 374 16.21 18.08 -20.90
N LEU A 375 15.94 18.77 -19.80
CA LEU A 375 15.21 20.05 -19.75
C LEU A 375 16.12 21.22 -19.37
N ASP A 376 15.70 22.44 -19.72
CA ASP A 376 16.44 23.65 -19.41
C ASP A 376 16.36 23.98 -17.90
N ILE A 377 17.49 23.85 -17.22
CA ILE A 377 17.67 24.11 -15.78
C ILE A 377 17.57 25.61 -15.46
N ALA A 378 17.99 26.47 -16.39
CA ALA A 378 18.00 27.91 -16.23
C ALA A 378 16.59 28.50 -16.33
N GLU A 379 15.72 27.91 -17.15
CA GLU A 379 14.32 28.33 -17.26
C GLU A 379 13.49 27.77 -16.09
N ARG A 380 12.87 28.67 -15.32
CA ARG A 380 12.07 28.36 -14.12
C ARG A 380 10.72 29.09 -14.09
N ARG A 381 10.43 29.89 -15.12
CA ARG A 381 9.26 30.78 -15.20
C ARG A 381 8.16 30.22 -16.09
N MET A 382 8.45 29.17 -16.84
CA MET A 382 7.51 28.48 -17.72
C MET A 382 7.37 27.01 -17.31
N PRO A 383 6.19 26.39 -17.51
CA PRO A 383 6.06 24.95 -17.36
C PRO A 383 7.00 24.21 -18.31
N GLN A 384 7.51 23.05 -17.89
CA GLN A 384 8.33 22.18 -18.74
C GLN A 384 7.88 20.73 -18.56
N ASP A 385 7.76 20.01 -19.67
CA ASP A 385 7.37 18.60 -19.70
C ASP A 385 8.49 17.79 -20.36
N GLY A 386 8.78 16.61 -19.82
CA GLY A 386 9.87 15.76 -20.28
C GLY A 386 9.62 14.29 -19.96
N ARG A 387 10.59 13.45 -20.30
CA ARG A 387 10.57 12.02 -19.98
C ARG A 387 11.90 11.61 -19.38
N ILE A 388 11.85 10.71 -18.41
CA ILE A 388 13.01 10.14 -17.74
C ILE A 388 12.85 8.62 -17.84
N GLN A 389 13.88 7.92 -18.31
CA GLN A 389 13.91 6.46 -18.29
C GLN A 389 14.90 5.97 -17.25
N VAL A 390 14.45 5.04 -16.41
CA VAL A 390 15.27 4.43 -15.37
C VAL A 390 15.14 2.91 -15.41
N HIS A 391 16.22 2.22 -15.08
CA HIS A 391 16.22 0.82 -14.73
C HIS A 391 16.43 0.69 -13.23
N THR A 392 15.54 -0.04 -12.54
CA THR A 392 15.64 -0.25 -11.10
C THR A 392 14.87 -1.50 -10.69
N GLN A 393 15.41 -2.28 -9.74
CA GLN A 393 14.78 -3.51 -9.23
C GLN A 393 14.41 -4.50 -10.35
N GLY A 394 15.26 -4.61 -11.38
CA GLY A 394 15.04 -5.44 -12.55
C GLY A 394 13.88 -4.99 -13.47
N ARG A 395 13.41 -3.75 -13.34
CA ARG A 395 12.32 -3.18 -14.16
C ARG A 395 12.77 -1.93 -14.89
N SER A 396 12.29 -1.76 -16.13
CA SER A 396 12.41 -0.51 -16.87
C SER A 396 11.16 0.33 -16.68
N VAL A 397 11.34 1.56 -16.18
CA VAL A 397 10.25 2.48 -15.82
C VAL A 397 10.42 3.78 -16.59
N ASP A 398 9.33 4.25 -17.21
CA ASP A 398 9.25 5.57 -17.84
C ASP A 398 8.59 6.54 -16.85
N LEU A 399 9.23 7.66 -16.57
CA LEU A 399 8.63 8.72 -15.77
C LEU A 399 8.29 9.89 -16.69
N ARG A 400 7.02 10.29 -16.75
CA ARG A 400 6.66 11.57 -17.39
C ARG A 400 6.88 12.70 -16.40
N PHE A 401 7.84 13.55 -16.69
CA PHE A 401 8.17 14.73 -15.91
C PHE A 401 7.27 15.89 -16.32
N SER A 402 6.78 16.64 -15.33
CA SER A 402 6.15 17.95 -15.52
C SER A 402 6.57 18.90 -14.40
N SER A 403 7.01 20.11 -14.73
CA SER A 403 7.24 21.19 -13.78
C SER A 403 6.30 22.36 -14.02
N LEU A 404 5.85 22.98 -12.94
CA LEU A 404 4.99 24.17 -12.96
C LEU A 404 5.58 25.23 -12.01
N PRO A 405 5.84 26.46 -12.49
CA PRO A 405 6.28 27.57 -11.64
C PRO A 405 5.25 27.90 -10.56
N GLY A 406 5.70 28.14 -9.33
CA GLY A 406 4.85 28.53 -8.19
C GLY A 406 5.50 29.59 -7.32
N LEU A 407 4.77 30.06 -6.31
CA LEU A 407 5.20 31.15 -5.41
C LEU A 407 6.53 30.85 -4.68
N HIS A 408 6.74 29.60 -4.29
CA HIS A 408 7.90 29.17 -3.49
C HIS A 408 8.94 28.38 -4.30
N GLY A 409 8.80 28.33 -5.62
CA GLY A 409 9.59 27.50 -6.52
C GLY A 409 8.71 26.62 -7.40
N GLU A 410 9.34 25.82 -8.26
CA GLU A 410 8.63 24.92 -9.17
C GLU A 410 8.03 23.74 -8.41
N LYS A 411 6.75 23.46 -8.66
CA LYS A 411 6.12 22.18 -8.34
C LYS A 411 6.50 21.19 -9.43
N VAL A 412 6.99 20.01 -9.06
CA VAL A 412 7.32 18.93 -9.98
C VAL A 412 6.38 17.76 -9.74
N VAL A 413 5.92 17.14 -10.82
CA VAL A 413 5.17 15.88 -10.80
C VAL A 413 5.84 14.90 -11.75
N LEU A 414 6.09 13.68 -11.27
CA LEU A 414 6.55 12.56 -12.09
C LEU A 414 5.43 11.52 -12.14
N ARG A 415 4.88 11.23 -13.30
CA ARG A 415 3.97 10.10 -13.46
C ARG A 415 4.79 8.85 -13.74
N VAL A 416 4.58 7.82 -12.93
CA VAL A 416 5.31 6.56 -13.02
C VAL A 416 4.57 5.63 -13.97
N LEU A 417 5.22 5.24 -15.07
CA LEU A 417 4.71 4.29 -16.06
C LEU A 417 5.62 3.07 -16.06
N ASP A 418 5.16 1.99 -15.44
CA ASP A 418 5.84 0.70 -15.49
C ASP A 418 5.56 0.05 -16.86
N LYS A 419 6.56 0.03 -17.74
CA LYS A 419 6.45 -0.58 -19.08
C LYS A 419 6.28 -2.10 -19.00
N ASN A 420 6.64 -2.72 -17.88
CA ASN A 420 6.51 -4.16 -17.64
C ASN A 420 5.19 -4.55 -16.99
N GLN A 421 4.25 -3.61 -16.81
CA GLN A 421 2.91 -3.97 -16.36
C GLN A 421 2.25 -4.82 -17.45
N SER A 422 2.19 -6.14 -17.22
CA SER A 422 1.59 -7.09 -18.15
C SER A 422 0.18 -6.63 -18.50
N ILE A 423 -0.12 -6.51 -19.79
CA ILE A 423 -1.48 -6.26 -20.25
C ILE A 423 -2.38 -7.33 -19.63
N LEU A 424 -3.40 -6.88 -18.90
CA LEU A 424 -4.28 -7.79 -18.18
C LEU A 424 -5.10 -8.61 -19.18
N ASP A 425 -5.30 -9.89 -18.86
CA ASP A 425 -6.32 -10.69 -19.51
C ASP A 425 -7.71 -10.12 -19.16
N ILE A 426 -8.68 -10.20 -20.08
CA ILE A 426 -10.05 -9.68 -19.85
C ILE A 426 -10.65 -10.27 -18.55
N GLU A 427 -10.34 -11.53 -18.26
CA GLU A 427 -10.78 -12.26 -17.06
C GLU A 427 -10.25 -11.65 -15.75
N LYS A 428 -9.14 -10.91 -15.80
CA LYS A 428 -8.46 -10.31 -14.65
C LYS A 428 -8.83 -8.84 -14.44
N LEU A 429 -9.71 -8.27 -15.28
CA LEU A 429 -10.17 -6.88 -15.15
C LEU A 429 -11.10 -6.63 -13.94
N GLY A 430 -11.48 -7.67 -13.20
CA GLY A 430 -12.41 -7.56 -12.07
C GLY A 430 -13.89 -7.52 -12.48
N MET A 431 -14.20 -7.82 -13.74
CA MET A 431 -15.58 -8.01 -14.20
C MET A 431 -16.14 -9.34 -13.65
N GLN A 432 -17.44 -9.35 -13.29
CA GLN A 432 -18.13 -10.59 -12.99
C GLN A 432 -18.20 -11.50 -14.23
N GLU A 433 -18.18 -12.82 -14.03
CA GLU A 433 -18.14 -13.82 -15.10
C GLU A 433 -19.22 -13.62 -16.20
N PRO A 434 -20.50 -13.31 -15.88
CA PRO A 434 -21.50 -13.05 -16.93
C PRO A 434 -21.18 -11.83 -17.80
N ASN A 435 -20.52 -10.82 -17.22
CA ASN A 435 -20.11 -9.61 -17.94
C ASN A 435 -18.91 -9.88 -18.84
N VAL A 436 -17.94 -10.70 -18.37
CA VAL A 436 -16.81 -11.16 -19.19
C VAL A 436 -17.31 -11.90 -20.44
N VAL A 437 -18.25 -12.83 -20.26
CA VAL A 437 -18.84 -13.60 -21.37
C VAL A 437 -19.57 -12.67 -22.36
N SER A 438 -20.35 -11.73 -21.84
CA SER A 438 -21.07 -10.77 -22.66
C SER A 438 -20.12 -9.83 -23.41
N TYR A 439 -19.05 -9.38 -22.77
CA TYR A 439 -18.06 -8.49 -23.35
C TYR A 439 -17.27 -9.18 -24.47
N LYS A 440 -16.79 -10.42 -24.24
CA LYS A 440 -16.15 -11.24 -25.29
C LYS A 440 -17.07 -11.45 -26.50
N ARG A 441 -18.35 -11.75 -26.26
CA ARG A 441 -19.34 -11.89 -27.34
C ARG A 441 -19.52 -10.60 -28.17
N LEU A 442 -19.38 -9.42 -27.56
CA LEU A 442 -19.41 -8.14 -28.28
C LEU A 442 -18.13 -7.93 -29.09
N LEU A 443 -16.96 -8.26 -28.51
CA LEU A 443 -15.66 -8.15 -29.17
C LEU A 443 -15.54 -9.10 -30.38
N ASP A 444 -16.17 -10.28 -30.32
CA ASP A 444 -16.17 -11.26 -31.41
C ASP A 444 -17.08 -10.88 -32.60
N ARG A 445 -17.80 -9.76 -32.53
CA ARG A 445 -18.59 -9.28 -33.67
C ARG A 445 -17.68 -8.78 -34.79
N SER A 446 -18.07 -9.04 -36.03
CA SER A 446 -17.31 -8.62 -37.23
C SER A 446 -17.27 -7.11 -37.44
N TYR A 447 -18.23 -6.36 -36.88
CA TYR A 447 -18.27 -4.90 -36.91
C TYR A 447 -19.19 -4.39 -35.78
N GLY A 448 -18.95 -3.15 -35.36
CA GLY A 448 -19.74 -2.48 -34.31
C GLY A 448 -18.93 -1.39 -33.62
N LEU A 449 -19.60 -0.60 -32.78
CA LEU A 449 -18.97 0.39 -31.92
C LEU A 449 -19.11 -0.03 -30.46
N ILE A 450 -18.00 -0.09 -29.75
CA ILE A 450 -17.96 -0.30 -28.30
C ILE A 450 -17.40 0.99 -27.67
N LEU A 451 -18.13 1.54 -26.71
CA LEU A 451 -17.73 2.74 -25.99
C LEU A 451 -17.42 2.38 -24.54
N VAL A 452 -16.18 2.63 -24.13
CA VAL A 452 -15.75 2.51 -22.73
C VAL A 452 -15.73 3.91 -22.12
N THR A 453 -16.64 4.17 -21.19
CA THR A 453 -16.82 5.49 -20.57
C THR A 453 -16.51 5.46 -19.07
N GLY A 454 -16.14 6.61 -18.51
CA GLY A 454 -15.76 6.77 -17.12
C GLY A 454 -14.82 7.97 -16.90
N PRO A 455 -14.68 8.48 -15.67
CA PRO A 455 -13.80 9.61 -15.35
C PRO A 455 -12.31 9.24 -15.53
N THR A 456 -11.41 10.22 -15.46
CA THR A 456 -9.95 9.98 -15.48
C THR A 456 -9.54 9.01 -14.38
N GLY A 457 -8.68 8.04 -14.69
CA GLY A 457 -8.21 7.02 -13.72
C GLY A 457 -9.16 5.84 -13.49
N SER A 458 -10.34 5.77 -14.13
CA SER A 458 -11.29 4.65 -13.98
C SER A 458 -10.91 3.34 -14.70
N GLY A 459 -9.69 3.23 -15.26
CA GLY A 459 -9.24 2.01 -15.94
C GLY A 459 -9.75 1.83 -17.38
N LYS A 460 -10.21 2.89 -18.06
CA LYS A 460 -10.67 2.83 -19.46
C LYS A 460 -9.60 2.29 -20.41
N THR A 461 -8.41 2.88 -20.38
CA THR A 461 -7.29 2.48 -21.23
C THR A 461 -6.91 1.03 -20.95
N THR A 462 -6.82 0.62 -19.69
CA THR A 462 -6.55 -0.77 -19.29
C THR A 462 -7.59 -1.74 -19.86
N SER A 463 -8.87 -1.38 -19.80
CA SER A 463 -9.97 -2.19 -20.33
C SER A 463 -9.92 -2.32 -21.86
N LEU A 464 -9.57 -1.23 -22.56
CA LEU A 464 -9.40 -1.22 -24.02
C LEU A 464 -8.18 -2.02 -24.46
N TYR A 465 -7.04 -1.87 -23.79
CA TYR A 465 -5.83 -2.63 -24.09
C TYR A 465 -6.04 -4.13 -23.87
N SER A 466 -6.76 -4.52 -22.83
CA SER A 466 -7.13 -5.93 -22.58
C SER A 466 -8.06 -6.47 -23.68
N ALA A 467 -8.97 -5.64 -24.19
CA ALA A 467 -9.84 -6.00 -25.31
C ALA A 467 -9.07 -6.17 -26.62
N ILE A 468 -8.13 -5.27 -26.91
CA ILE A 468 -7.24 -5.40 -28.08
C ILE A 468 -6.38 -6.66 -27.94
N ASN A 469 -5.81 -6.92 -26.76
CA ASN A 469 -5.02 -8.12 -26.50
C ASN A 469 -5.81 -9.41 -26.70
N TYR A 470 -7.08 -9.44 -26.26
CA TYR A 470 -7.98 -10.57 -26.52
C TYR A 470 -8.27 -10.79 -28.02
N LEU A 471 -8.36 -9.70 -28.79
CA LEU A 471 -8.56 -9.75 -30.24
C LEU A 471 -7.26 -9.99 -31.02
N ASN A 472 -6.11 -9.88 -30.38
CA ASN A 472 -4.81 -9.90 -31.01
C ASN A 472 -4.54 -11.27 -31.66
N SER A 473 -4.50 -11.28 -32.98
CA SER A 473 -4.30 -12.48 -33.79
C SER A 473 -3.71 -12.06 -35.12
N LEU A 474 -2.81 -12.88 -35.67
CA LEU A 474 -2.23 -12.69 -37.01
C LEU A 474 -3.28 -12.62 -38.13
N GLU A 475 -4.49 -13.11 -37.88
CA GLU A 475 -5.61 -13.08 -38.84
C GLU A 475 -6.36 -11.74 -38.88
N LYS A 476 -6.15 -10.87 -37.88
CA LYS A 476 -6.86 -9.59 -37.75
C LYS A 476 -5.87 -8.43 -37.84
N ASN A 477 -6.14 -7.49 -38.74
CA ASN A 477 -5.39 -6.23 -38.78
C ASN A 477 -6.01 -5.23 -37.79
N ILE A 478 -5.30 -4.97 -36.69
CA ILE A 478 -5.73 -4.03 -35.65
C ILE A 478 -4.92 -2.73 -35.78
N VAL A 479 -5.63 -1.60 -35.82
CA VAL A 479 -5.04 -0.25 -35.90
C VAL A 479 -5.61 0.61 -34.77
N THR A 480 -4.75 1.33 -34.06
CA THR A 480 -5.15 2.29 -33.02
C THR A 480 -4.66 3.69 -33.35
N ILE A 481 -5.39 4.68 -32.86
CA ILE A 481 -5.00 6.10 -32.83
C ILE A 481 -5.08 6.54 -31.38
N GLU A 482 -3.97 7.03 -30.82
CA GLU A 482 -3.83 7.23 -29.37
C GLU A 482 -3.11 8.53 -29.03
N ASP A 483 -3.45 9.16 -27.92
CA ASP A 483 -2.84 10.41 -27.47
C ASP A 483 -2.45 10.34 -25.97
N PRO A 484 -1.21 9.96 -25.65
CA PRO A 484 -0.24 9.24 -26.48
C PRO A 484 -0.46 7.72 -26.45
N VAL A 485 0.37 6.96 -27.17
CA VAL A 485 0.47 5.50 -26.99
C VAL A 485 1.01 5.20 -25.59
N GLU A 486 0.25 4.43 -24.80
CA GLU A 486 0.56 4.15 -23.40
C GLU A 486 1.42 2.89 -23.23
N TYR A 487 1.11 1.80 -23.94
CA TYR A 487 1.91 0.57 -23.96
C TYR A 487 2.13 0.10 -25.40
N GLN A 488 3.24 -0.60 -25.63
CA GLN A 488 3.50 -1.21 -26.92
C GLN A 488 2.85 -2.59 -26.99
N LEU A 489 1.98 -2.77 -27.98
CA LEU A 489 1.30 -4.04 -28.27
C LEU A 489 1.99 -4.71 -29.46
N ASP A 490 2.40 -5.95 -29.26
CA ASP A 490 2.93 -6.76 -30.36
C ASP A 490 1.83 -7.03 -31.40
N ILE A 491 2.19 -7.02 -32.68
CA ILE A 491 1.28 -7.32 -33.81
C ILE A 491 0.17 -6.24 -34.04
N VAL A 492 0.16 -5.13 -33.30
CA VAL A 492 -0.83 -4.04 -33.45
C VAL A 492 -0.18 -2.78 -34.04
N ASN A 493 -0.85 -2.16 -35.02
CA ASN A 493 -0.38 -0.90 -35.61
C ASN A 493 -0.86 0.31 -34.77
N GLN A 494 -0.02 0.79 -33.87
CA GLN A 494 -0.36 1.91 -32.97
C GLN A 494 0.15 3.25 -33.51
N ASN A 495 -0.76 4.20 -33.70
CA ASN A 495 -0.45 5.52 -34.26
C ASN A 495 -0.67 6.61 -33.20
N PRO A 496 0.39 7.28 -32.72
CA PRO A 496 0.23 8.42 -31.83
C PRO A 496 -0.32 9.64 -32.58
N VAL A 497 -1.20 10.40 -31.95
CA VAL A 497 -1.65 11.71 -32.43
C VAL A 497 -0.45 12.67 -32.47
N ARG A 498 -0.35 13.45 -33.55
CA ARG A 498 0.72 14.43 -33.81
C ARG A 498 0.11 15.74 -34.30
N GLU A 499 -0.37 16.54 -33.34
CA GLU A 499 -1.01 17.83 -33.63
C GLU A 499 -0.13 18.79 -34.43
N ASN A 500 1.18 18.75 -34.23
CA ASN A 500 2.16 19.60 -34.92
C ASN A 500 2.22 19.42 -36.44
N ILE A 501 1.72 18.30 -36.96
CA ILE A 501 1.62 18.02 -38.40
C ILE A 501 0.17 17.81 -38.86
N GLY A 502 -0.82 18.08 -37.99
CA GLY A 502 -2.25 17.95 -38.30
C GLY A 502 -2.74 16.51 -38.47
N LEU A 503 -2.12 15.53 -37.80
CA LEU A 503 -2.48 14.11 -37.86
C LEU A 503 -2.86 13.53 -36.49
#